data_AF-A0A538HQ00-F1
#
_entry.id   AF-A0A538HQ00-F1
#
_cell.length_a   1.000
_cell.length_b   1.000
_cell.length_c   1.000
_cell.angle_alpha   90.00
_cell.angle_beta   90.00
_cell.angle_gamma   90.00
#
_symmetry.space_group_name_H-M   'P 1'
#
loop_
_entity.id
_entity.type
_entity.pdbx_description
1 polymer ?
#
loop_
_entity_poly.entity_id
_entity_poly.type
_entity_poly.pdbx_seq_one_letter_code
_entity_poly.pdbx_strand_id
1 'polypeptide(L)' 'MFGNIGTGEIILLLLLALLLFGAKRLPEIGRSMGQGMREFKDSVTGANKHVDEIRAELEAPSPGESTTPTATREHDAA' A
#
# COMPACT_ATOMS: atom_id res chain seq x y z
N MET A 1 -10.60 31.01 7.49
CA MET A 1 -9.48 31.95 7.29
C MET A 1 -8.09 31.28 7.25
N PHE A 2 -7.98 29.95 7.09
CA PHE A 2 -6.68 29.23 7.08
C PHE A 2 -6.25 28.66 5.71
N GLY A 3 -7.05 28.86 4.65
CA GLY A 3 -6.75 28.32 3.31
C GLY A 3 -5.66 29.05 2.52
N ASN A 4 -4.97 30.00 3.14
CA ASN A 4 -4.01 30.90 2.49
C ASN A 4 -2.55 30.69 2.93
N ILE A 5 -2.22 29.61 3.67
CA ILE A 5 -0.80 29.22 3.83
C ILE A 5 -0.32 28.77 2.45
N GLY A 6 0.20 29.72 1.70
CA GLY A 6 0.70 29.52 0.35
C GLY A 6 2.11 28.97 0.37
N THR A 7 2.59 28.60 -0.80
CA THR A 7 3.99 28.21 -1.02
C THR A 7 4.97 29.28 -0.51
N GLY A 8 4.56 30.56 -0.51
CA GLY A 8 5.34 31.68 0.03
C GLY A 8 5.64 31.59 1.53
N GLU A 9 4.63 31.37 2.39
CA GLU A 9 4.89 31.22 3.83
C GLU A 9 5.68 29.95 4.15
N ILE A 10 5.43 28.86 3.41
CA ILE A 10 6.22 27.62 3.55
C ILE A 10 7.69 27.88 3.21
N ILE A 11 7.99 28.63 2.14
CA ILE A 11 9.36 29.03 1.78
C ILE A 11 9.97 29.93 2.86
N LEU A 12 9.22 30.88 3.43
CA LEU A 12 9.71 31.76 4.49
C LEU A 12 10.06 30.99 5.78
N LEU A 13 9.21 30.05 6.19
CA LEU A 13 9.46 29.15 7.32
C LEU A 13 10.66 28.23 7.04
N LEU A 14 10.80 27.73 5.81
CA LEU A 14 11.98 26.98 5.39
C LEU A 14 13.24 27.84 5.51
N LEU A 15 13.25 29.08 5.01
CA LEU A 15 14.42 29.97 5.15
C LEU A 15 14.80 30.19 6.62
N LEU A 16 13.81 30.39 7.51
CA LEU A 16 14.07 30.57 8.93
C LEU A 16 14.64 29.29 9.58
N ALA A 17 14.11 28.11 9.22
CA ALA A 17 14.66 26.82 9.63
C ALA A 17 16.07 26.58 9.05
N LEU A 18 16.34 26.96 7.80
CA LEU A 18 17.68 26.93 7.20
C LEU A 18 18.66 27.86 7.93
N LEU A 19 18.19 28.96 8.52
CA LEU A 19 19.05 29.88 9.28
C LEU A 19 19.40 29.30 10.67
N LEU A 20 18.45 28.63 11.33
CA LEU A 20 18.63 28.00 12.64
C LEU A 20 19.43 26.68 12.57
N PHE A 21 19.08 25.80 11.63
CA PHE A 21 19.69 24.47 11.50
C PHE A 21 20.82 24.42 10.46
N GLY A 22 20.88 25.37 9.53
CA GLY A 22 21.84 25.37 8.43
C GLY A 22 21.33 24.60 7.20
N ALA A 23 21.66 25.12 6.00
CA ALA A 23 21.24 24.55 4.71
C ALA A 23 21.66 23.08 4.47
N LYS A 24 22.64 22.56 5.21
CA LYS A 24 23.07 21.14 5.12
C LYS A 24 22.25 20.19 6.00
N ARG A 25 21.66 20.63 7.11
CA ARG A 25 20.97 19.72 8.06
C ARG A 25 19.63 19.21 7.55
N LEU A 26 18.83 20.07 6.92
CA LEU A 26 17.53 19.69 6.37
C LEU A 26 17.60 18.56 5.31
N PRO A 27 18.47 18.61 4.28
CA PRO A 27 18.61 17.50 3.33
C PRO A 27 19.29 16.26 3.92
N GLU A 28 20.10 16.41 4.97
CA GLU A 28 20.72 15.29 5.72
C GLU A 28 19.65 14.50 6.50
N ILE A 29 18.80 15.19 7.26
CA ILE A 29 17.64 14.61 7.96
C ILE A 29 16.63 14.03 6.96
N GLY A 30 16.33 14.76 5.88
CA GLY A 30 15.41 14.29 4.84
C GLY A 30 15.89 13.01 4.14
N ARG A 31 17.20 12.83 3.95
CA ARG A 31 17.77 11.58 3.42
C ARG A 31 17.63 10.43 4.40
N SER A 32 17.97 10.61 5.68
CA SER A 32 17.88 9.52 6.66
C SER A 32 16.43 9.10 6.92
N MET A 33 15.51 10.06 7.06
CA MET A 33 14.07 9.76 7.17
C MET A 33 13.50 9.15 5.89
N GLY A 34 13.91 9.63 4.71
CA GLY A 34 13.45 9.09 3.42
C GLY A 34 13.91 7.66 3.19
N GLN A 35 15.12 7.30 3.61
CA GLN A 35 15.64 5.95 3.53
C GLN A 35 14.89 4.99 4.48
N GLY A 36 14.71 5.37 5.76
CA GLY A 36 13.91 4.60 6.71
C GLY A 36 12.44 4.46 6.30
N MET A 37 11.83 5.52 5.76
CA MET A 37 10.46 5.47 5.23
C MET A 37 10.34 4.55 4.02
N ARG A 38 11.36 4.48 3.16
CA ARG A 38 11.41 3.56 2.02
C ARG A 38 11.51 2.11 2.48
N GLU A 39 12.42 1.80 3.41
CA GLU A 39 12.58 0.46 3.99
C GLU A 39 11.31 0.02 4.74
N PHE A 40 10.67 0.92 5.48
CA PHE A 40 9.37 0.68 6.14
C PHE A 40 8.26 0.38 5.12
N LYS A 41 8.09 1.23 4.10
CA LYS A 41 7.10 1.05 3.05
C LYS A 41 7.33 -0.22 2.25
N ASP A 42 8.58 -0.53 1.90
CA ASP A 42 8.93 -1.74 1.15
C ASP A 42 8.68 -3.00 2.01
N SER A 43 8.93 -2.96 3.32
CA SER A 43 8.58 -4.04 4.27
C SER A 43 7.06 -4.26 4.38
N VAL A 44 6.29 -3.19 4.57
CA VAL A 44 4.81 -3.25 4.62
C VAL A 44 4.22 -3.72 3.29
N THR A 45 4.76 -3.25 2.15
CA THR A 45 4.27 -3.65 0.82
C THR A 45 4.66 -5.08 0.47
N GLY A 46 5.87 -5.52 0.83
CA GLY A 46 6.36 -6.88 0.61
C GLY A 46 5.54 -7.92 1.36
N ALA A 47 5.14 -7.63 2.60
CA ALA A 47 4.26 -8.50 3.38
C ALA A 47 2.90 -8.71 2.68
N ASN A 48 2.29 -7.65 2.15
CA ASN A 48 1.01 -7.77 1.41
C ASN A 48 1.18 -8.62 0.13
N LYS A 49 2.24 -8.37 -0.66
CA LYS A 49 2.52 -9.15 -1.88
C LYS A 49 2.64 -10.66 -1.62
N HIS A 50 3.30 -11.04 -0.53
CA HIS A 50 3.48 -12.45 -0.19
C HIS A 50 2.16 -13.12 0.26
N VAL A 51 1.27 -12.37 0.91
CA VAL A 51 -0.09 -12.82 1.24
C VAL A 51 -0.96 -12.96 -0.02
N ASP A 52 -0.89 -12.00 -0.95
CA ASP A 52 -1.60 -12.07 -2.23
C ASP A 52 -1.11 -13.25 -3.09
N GLU A 53 0.19 -13.53 -3.09
CA GLU A 53 0.82 -14.65 -3.82
C GLU A 53 0.44 -16.02 -3.23
N ILE A 54 0.56 -16.21 -1.91
CA ILE A 54 0.10 -17.42 -1.21
C ILE A 54 -1.41 -17.62 -1.43
N ARG A 55 -2.19 -16.54 -1.41
CA ARG A 55 -3.62 -16.60 -1.68
C ARG A 55 -3.91 -17.03 -3.12
N ALA A 56 -3.21 -16.48 -4.11
CA ALA A 56 -3.38 -16.88 -5.51
C ALA A 56 -3.02 -18.36 -5.77
N GLU A 57 -2.06 -18.92 -5.02
CA GLU A 57 -1.71 -20.34 -5.12
C GLU A 57 -2.70 -21.26 -4.37
N LEU A 58 -3.27 -20.81 -3.24
CA LEU A 58 -4.35 -21.51 -2.52
C LEU A 58 -5.72 -21.43 -3.23
N GLU A 59 -5.96 -20.35 -3.97
CA GLU A 59 -7.22 -20.05 -4.69
C GLU A 59 -7.14 -20.46 -6.17
N ALA A 60 -6.05 -21.14 -6.58
CA ALA A 60 -5.91 -21.77 -7.88
C ALA A 60 -6.99 -22.86 -8.06
N PRO A 61 -7.77 -22.84 -9.15
CA PRO A 61 -8.94 -23.71 -9.28
C PRO A 61 -8.52 -25.17 -9.44
N SER A 62 -8.92 -26.01 -8.48
CA SER A 62 -8.88 -27.47 -8.61
C SER A 62 -9.60 -27.88 -9.90
N PRO A 63 -8.93 -28.52 -10.88
CA PRO A 63 -9.58 -28.99 -12.11
C PRO A 63 -10.38 -30.27 -11.81
N GLY A 64 -11.49 -30.15 -11.08
CA GLY A 64 -12.06 -31.30 -10.38
C GLY A 64 -13.50 -31.22 -9.88
N GLU A 65 -14.32 -30.27 -10.34
CA GLU A 65 -15.77 -30.32 -10.04
C GLU A 65 -16.64 -30.17 -11.30
N SER A 66 -16.50 -31.17 -12.18
CA SER A 66 -17.45 -31.45 -13.26
C SER A 66 -17.70 -32.96 -13.35
N THR A 67 -18.45 -33.48 -12.37
CA THR A 67 -18.98 -34.84 -12.40
C THR A 67 -20.46 -34.85 -12.00
N THR A 68 -21.31 -34.37 -12.91
CA THR A 68 -22.68 -34.89 -12.99
C THR A 68 -22.58 -36.34 -13.48
N PRO A 69 -23.06 -37.33 -12.70
CA PRO A 69 -24.24 -38.05 -13.17
C PRO A 69 -25.20 -38.53 -12.07
N THR A 70 -26.50 -38.35 -12.33
CA THR A 70 -27.55 -39.36 -12.13
C THR A 70 -27.78 -39.95 -10.72
N ALA A 71 -28.88 -39.54 -10.06
CA ALA A 71 -30.04 -40.43 -9.82
C ALA A 71 -31.22 -39.77 -9.05
N THR A 72 -32.34 -39.60 -9.74
CA THR A 72 -33.70 -40.01 -9.31
C THR A 72 -34.31 -39.51 -7.98
N ARG A 73 -35.25 -38.55 -8.10
CA ARG A 73 -36.68 -38.65 -7.69
C ARG A 73 -37.45 -37.44 -8.22
N GLU A 74 -38.38 -37.64 -9.15
CA GLU A 74 -39.83 -37.67 -8.90
C GLU A 74 -40.46 -36.30 -8.58
N HIS A 75 -40.74 -35.55 -9.66
CA HIS A 75 -41.80 -34.55 -9.86
C HIS A 75 -41.87 -34.35 -11.41
N ASP A 76 -43.00 -34.16 -12.07
CA ASP A 76 -44.40 -34.14 -11.61
C ASP A 76 -45.36 -34.64 -12.72
N ALA A 77 -46.64 -34.74 -12.40
CA ALA A 77 -47.76 -35.03 -13.29
C ALA A 77 -48.41 -33.75 -13.89
N ALA A 78 -48.71 -33.76 -15.20
CA ALA A 78 -49.75 -32.95 -15.88
C ALA A 78 -49.95 -33.42 -17.32
#